data_AF-A0A525C5V6-F1
#
_entry.id   AF-A0A525C5V6-F1
#
_cell.length_a   1.000
_cell.length_b   1.000
_cell.length_c   1.000
_cell.angle_alpha   90.00
_cell.angle_beta   90.00
_cell.angle_gamma   90.00
#
_symmetry.space_group_name_H-M   'P 1'
#
loop_
_entity.id
_entity.type
_entity.pdbx_description
1 polymer ?
#
loop_
_entity_poly.entity_id
_entity_poly.type
_entity_poly.pdbx_seq_one_letter_code
_entity_poly.pdbx_strand_id
1 'polypeptide(L)'
;MPMSSDYGRFIYDYSMQLLSQDMLTNAVFFNSRLGANLRSLVLKSQPVQPLTNPTEEALSGSLRSDAAAVMQNARNVGEATDMVGVAKTAVAQISDALADMEDIIDKINAGELSASSSVVQSDYDALVTKIEGVIESTDFNGIYMLDSSKWNTDQIDSNGNVYIQAYKDGGFDVTFHSLDTINWSQLQGSDLETDLAGQLALVESYASDVNAVLDVYEGKQSSLEYQKVQLESQASLLEQAAAARKPNSSSISVEQLLLNLLLSDTGKIVDESS
;
A
#
# COMPACT_ATOMS: atom_id res chain seq x y z
N MET A 1 66.91 59.09 54.86
CA MET A 1 66.21 57.82 55.13
C MET A 1 66.03 57.07 53.81
N PRO A 2 66.78 55.99 53.53
CA PRO A 2 66.58 55.19 52.33
C PRO A 2 66.07 53.80 52.74
N MET A 3 64.75 53.61 52.77
CA MET A 3 64.10 52.29 52.92
C MET A 3 62.99 52.17 51.89
N SER A 4 63.33 52.23 50.60
CA SER A 4 62.36 52.00 49.50
C SER A 4 62.89 51.09 48.39
N SER A 5 64.13 50.60 48.49
CA SER A 5 64.76 49.71 47.49
C SER A 5 64.38 48.23 47.68
N ASP A 6 64.31 47.76 48.92
CA ASP A 6 64.24 46.32 49.19
C ASP A 6 62.81 45.75 49.17
N TYR A 7 61.81 46.55 49.58
CA TYR A 7 60.40 46.14 49.49
C TYR A 7 59.90 46.07 48.04
N GLY A 8 60.35 46.99 47.17
CA GLY A 8 60.01 46.96 45.74
C GLY A 8 60.59 45.73 45.04
N ARG A 9 61.81 45.32 45.42
CA ARG A 9 62.44 44.09 44.93
C ARG A 9 61.73 42.84 45.44
N PHE A 10 61.36 42.78 46.72
CA PHE A 10 60.62 41.64 47.27
C PHE A 10 59.22 41.48 46.65
N ILE A 11 58.48 42.57 46.42
CA ILE A 11 57.17 42.52 45.76
C ILE A 11 57.33 42.14 44.28
N TYR A 12 58.40 42.60 43.62
CA TYR A 12 58.71 42.21 42.25
C TYR A 12 59.08 40.73 42.15
N ASP A 13 59.93 40.22 43.04
CA ASP A 13 60.33 38.81 43.05
C ASP A 13 59.16 37.89 43.43
N TYR A 14 58.33 38.30 44.39
CA TYR A 14 57.13 37.55 44.77
C TYR A 14 56.06 37.57 43.67
N SER A 15 55.87 38.71 42.99
CA SER A 15 54.94 38.77 41.85
C SER A 15 55.45 37.97 40.66
N MET A 16 56.76 37.98 40.38
CA MET A 16 57.37 37.10 39.38
C MET A 16 57.26 35.63 39.77
N GLN A 17 57.37 35.30 41.06
CA GLN A 17 57.19 33.94 41.54
C GLN A 17 55.73 33.48 41.40
N LEU A 18 54.75 34.32 41.74
CA LEU A 18 53.33 34.03 41.54
C LEU A 18 53.00 33.89 40.06
N LEU A 19 53.51 34.78 39.22
CA LEU A 19 53.30 34.74 37.77
C LEU A 19 53.97 33.49 37.17
N SER A 20 55.13 33.08 37.69
CA SER A 20 55.76 31.81 37.31
C SER A 20 54.96 30.59 37.77
N GLN A 21 54.37 30.62 38.96
CA GLN A 21 53.50 29.55 39.45
C GLN A 21 52.20 29.49 38.68
N ASP A 22 51.60 30.62 38.32
CA ASP A 22 50.42 30.69 37.47
C ASP A 22 50.73 30.20 36.07
N MET A 23 51.87 30.59 35.49
CA MET A 23 52.30 30.06 34.19
C MET A 23 52.60 28.57 34.22
N LEU A 24 53.19 28.06 35.31
CA LEU A 24 53.45 26.63 35.49
C LEU A 24 52.14 25.85 35.69
N THR A 25 51.24 26.37 36.51
CA THR A 25 49.92 25.77 36.75
C THR A 25 49.11 25.76 35.46
N ASN A 26 49.11 26.87 34.72
CA ASN A 26 48.47 27.01 33.43
C ASN A 26 49.12 26.10 32.37
N ALA A 27 50.45 26.03 32.28
CA ALA A 27 51.15 25.10 31.40
C ALA A 27 50.88 23.63 31.75
N VAL A 28 50.79 23.29 33.05
CA VAL A 28 50.40 21.97 33.52
C VAL A 28 48.95 21.69 33.15
N PHE A 29 48.00 22.61 33.36
CA PHE A 29 46.61 22.38 32.97
C PHE A 29 46.38 22.39 31.45
N PHE A 30 47.16 23.12 30.66
CA PHE A 30 47.02 23.15 29.21
C PHE A 30 47.74 22.02 28.50
N ASN A 31 48.88 21.59 29.02
CA ASN A 31 49.72 20.57 28.38
C ASN A 31 49.67 19.21 29.10
N SER A 32 49.03 19.09 30.27
CA SER A 32 48.80 17.79 30.90
C SER A 32 47.68 17.04 30.22
N ARG A 33 47.84 15.72 30.19
CA ARG A 33 46.81 14.76 29.77
C ARG A 33 45.51 14.94 30.56
N LEU A 34 45.58 15.40 31.82
CA LEU A 34 44.42 15.68 32.66
C LEU A 34 43.59 16.85 32.13
N GLY A 35 44.22 17.99 31.82
CA GLY A 35 43.48 19.14 31.29
C GLY A 35 43.04 18.97 29.83
N ALA A 36 43.78 18.18 29.03
CA ALA A 36 43.32 17.74 27.71
C ALA A 36 42.11 16.80 27.83
N ASN A 37 42.13 15.85 28.77
CA ASN A 37 41.00 14.94 29.02
C ASN A 37 39.79 15.70 29.55
N LEU A 38 39.94 16.64 30.49
CA LEU A 38 38.84 17.45 31.00
C LEU A 38 38.27 18.40 29.94
N ARG A 39 39.11 19.06 29.13
CA ARG A 39 38.61 19.81 27.95
C ARG A 39 37.90 18.90 26.98
N SER A 40 38.40 17.69 26.74
CA SER A 40 37.70 16.73 25.90
C SER A 40 36.40 16.26 26.54
N LEU A 41 36.31 16.16 27.87
CA LEU A 41 35.09 15.73 28.54
C LEU A 41 34.02 16.84 28.59
N VAL A 42 34.47 18.11 28.62
CA VAL A 42 33.62 19.30 28.67
C VAL A 42 33.23 19.80 27.27
N LEU A 43 34.13 19.71 26.28
CA LEU A 43 33.92 20.26 24.92
C LEU A 43 33.59 19.21 23.88
N LYS A 44 34.04 17.96 24.06
CA LYS A 44 33.57 16.88 23.21
C LYS A 44 32.21 16.55 23.79
N SER A 45 31.16 17.05 23.16
CA SER A 45 29.86 16.40 23.20
C SER A 45 30.18 14.93 23.05
N GLN A 46 29.97 14.13 24.12
CA GLN A 46 30.03 12.69 23.94
C GLN A 46 29.18 12.44 22.70
N PRO A 47 29.68 11.71 21.67
CA PRO A 47 28.75 11.25 20.67
C PRO A 47 27.75 10.49 21.51
N VAL A 48 26.57 11.07 21.69
CA VAL A 48 25.42 10.35 22.14
C VAL A 48 25.28 9.42 20.94
N GLN A 49 25.98 8.28 20.99
CA GLN A 49 25.52 7.11 20.30
C GLN A 49 24.10 7.08 20.80
N PRO A 50 23.10 7.40 19.96
CA PRO A 50 21.75 7.19 20.42
C PRO A 50 21.81 5.76 20.92
N LEU A 51 21.40 5.53 22.17
CA LEU A 51 21.16 4.18 22.62
C LEU A 51 19.93 3.73 21.80
N THR A 52 20.06 3.66 20.47
CA THR A 52 19.18 2.90 19.61
C THR A 52 19.43 1.50 20.11
N ASN A 53 18.51 1.03 20.94
CA ASN A 53 18.50 -0.34 21.35
C ASN A 53 18.50 -1.15 20.05
N PRO A 54 19.57 -1.89 19.71
CA PRO A 54 19.69 -2.55 18.41
C PRO A 54 18.54 -3.53 18.19
N THR A 55 17.92 -4.00 19.27
CA THR A 55 16.70 -4.81 19.28
C THR A 55 15.47 -4.02 18.85
N GLU A 56 15.31 -2.76 19.27
CA GLU A 56 14.20 -1.89 18.86
C GLU A 56 14.37 -1.40 17.42
N GLU A 57 15.60 -1.14 17.00
CA GLU A 57 15.91 -0.79 15.61
C GLU A 57 15.67 -1.99 14.67
N ALA A 58 16.14 -3.18 15.05
CA ALA A 58 15.86 -4.41 14.30
C ALA A 58 14.35 -4.70 14.23
N LEU A 59 13.62 -4.52 15.33
CA LEU A 59 12.19 -4.78 15.39
C LEU A 59 11.37 -3.74 14.62
N SER A 60 11.68 -2.45 14.72
CA SER A 60 11.04 -1.41 13.91
C SER A 60 11.38 -1.57 12.41
N GLY A 61 12.58 -2.05 12.08
CA GLY A 61 12.96 -2.46 10.73
C GLY A 61 12.12 -3.63 10.21
N SER A 62 11.93 -4.67 11.01
CA SER A 62 11.05 -5.81 10.66
C SER A 62 9.61 -5.34 10.44
N LEU A 63 9.06 -4.53 11.34
CA LEU A 63 7.70 -4.01 11.23
C LEU A 63 7.50 -3.17 9.96
N ARG A 64 8.50 -2.36 9.58
CA ARG A 64 8.48 -1.62 8.30
C ARG A 64 8.55 -2.54 7.10
N SER A 65 9.38 -3.57 7.16
CA SER A 65 9.47 -4.58 6.09
C SER A 65 8.15 -5.33 5.93
N ASP A 66 7.53 -5.73 7.03
CA ASP A 66 6.24 -6.41 7.01
C ASP A 66 5.12 -5.47 6.55
N ALA A 67 5.12 -4.20 6.97
CA ALA A 67 4.19 -3.18 6.46
C ALA A 67 4.31 -3.01 4.94
N ALA A 68 5.54 -2.94 4.41
CA ALA A 68 5.78 -2.83 2.98
C ALA A 68 5.30 -4.08 2.21
N ALA A 69 5.51 -5.28 2.78
CA ALA A 69 5.02 -6.52 2.20
C ALA A 69 3.47 -6.57 2.18
N VAL A 70 2.82 -6.20 3.28
CA VAL A 70 1.35 -6.14 3.36
C VAL A 70 0.80 -5.09 2.38
N MET A 71 1.44 -3.93 2.23
CA MET A 71 1.06 -2.94 1.21
C MET A 71 1.21 -3.49 -0.21
N GLN A 72 2.22 -4.31 -0.49
CA GLN A 72 2.35 -4.96 -1.78
C GLN A 72 1.20 -5.95 -2.01
N ASN A 73 0.85 -6.73 -1.00
CA ASN A 73 -0.28 -7.64 -1.08
C ASN A 73 -1.60 -6.88 -1.32
N ALA A 74 -1.80 -5.74 -0.65
CA ALA A 74 -2.97 -4.88 -0.89
C ALA A 74 -3.03 -4.38 -2.35
N ARG A 75 -1.88 -4.04 -2.95
CA ARG A 75 -1.79 -3.69 -4.38
C ARG A 75 -2.14 -4.87 -5.28
N ASN A 76 -1.61 -6.05 -5.00
CA ASN A 76 -1.92 -7.27 -5.77
C ASN A 76 -3.41 -7.62 -5.71
N VAL A 77 -4.03 -7.52 -4.53
CA VAL A 77 -5.48 -7.70 -4.35
C VAL A 77 -6.26 -6.59 -5.09
N GLY A 78 -5.76 -5.37 -5.10
CA GLY A 78 -6.34 -4.28 -5.89
C GLY A 78 -6.31 -4.54 -7.39
N GLU A 79 -5.19 -5.04 -7.92
CA GLU A 79 -5.11 -5.46 -9.33
C GLU A 79 -6.11 -6.58 -9.63
N ALA A 80 -6.26 -7.55 -8.72
CA ALA A 80 -7.28 -8.58 -8.83
C ALA A 80 -8.72 -8.00 -8.84
N THR A 81 -9.00 -6.98 -8.02
CA THR A 81 -10.29 -6.26 -8.04
C THR A 81 -10.51 -5.61 -9.41
N ASP A 82 -9.49 -4.97 -9.98
CA ASP A 82 -9.57 -4.32 -11.29
C ASP A 82 -9.80 -5.35 -12.41
N MET A 83 -9.10 -6.49 -12.37
CA MET A 83 -9.30 -7.62 -13.29
C MET A 83 -10.75 -8.14 -13.27
N VAL A 84 -11.29 -8.41 -12.08
CA VAL A 84 -12.68 -8.83 -11.91
C VAL A 84 -13.63 -7.73 -12.36
N GLY A 85 -13.31 -6.46 -12.13
CA GLY A 85 -14.08 -5.31 -12.62
C GLY A 85 -14.20 -5.27 -14.14
N VAL A 86 -13.10 -5.49 -14.87
CA VAL A 86 -13.12 -5.57 -16.34
C VAL A 86 -13.96 -6.74 -16.82
N ALA A 87 -13.77 -7.94 -16.25
CA ALA A 87 -14.57 -9.11 -16.59
C ALA A 87 -16.07 -8.89 -16.31
N LYS A 88 -16.40 -8.29 -15.15
CA LYS A 88 -17.77 -7.92 -14.79
C LYS A 88 -18.40 -6.99 -15.83
N THR A 89 -17.69 -5.92 -16.21
CA THR A 89 -18.21 -4.97 -17.21
C THR A 89 -18.46 -5.66 -18.56
N ALA A 90 -17.57 -6.54 -18.99
CA ALA A 90 -17.77 -7.31 -20.22
C ALA A 90 -18.98 -8.26 -20.13
N VAL A 91 -19.13 -9.00 -19.04
CA VAL A 91 -20.29 -9.88 -18.82
C VAL A 91 -21.60 -9.08 -18.76
N ALA A 92 -21.59 -7.89 -18.16
CA ALA A 92 -22.76 -7.00 -18.18
C ALA A 92 -23.13 -6.58 -19.60
N GLN A 93 -22.15 -6.27 -20.47
CA GLN A 93 -22.42 -5.96 -21.88
C GLN A 93 -23.02 -7.13 -22.66
N ILE A 94 -22.66 -8.37 -22.30
CA ILE A 94 -23.25 -9.59 -22.87
C ILE A 94 -24.69 -9.74 -22.36
N SER A 95 -24.93 -9.52 -21.06
CA SER A 95 -26.28 -9.55 -20.48
C SER A 95 -27.20 -8.51 -21.13
N ASP A 96 -26.72 -7.28 -21.32
CA ASP A 96 -27.47 -6.23 -22.04
C ASP A 96 -27.79 -6.64 -23.47
N ALA A 97 -26.85 -7.26 -24.19
CA ALA A 97 -27.09 -7.74 -25.55
C ALA A 97 -28.15 -8.86 -25.59
N LEU A 98 -28.16 -9.77 -24.60
CA LEU A 98 -29.19 -10.80 -24.49
C LEU A 98 -30.56 -10.23 -24.15
N ALA A 99 -30.62 -9.20 -23.30
CA ALA A 99 -31.85 -8.48 -23.00
C ALA A 99 -32.39 -7.75 -24.25
N ASP A 100 -31.51 -7.17 -25.07
CA ASP A 100 -31.89 -6.57 -26.36
C ASP A 100 -32.46 -7.65 -27.32
N MET A 101 -31.90 -8.87 -27.32
CA MET A 101 -32.40 -9.99 -28.12
C MET A 101 -33.77 -10.47 -27.65
N GLU A 102 -33.99 -10.54 -26.33
CA GLU A 102 -35.30 -10.84 -25.73
C GLU A 102 -36.35 -9.79 -26.12
N ASP A 103 -36.00 -8.50 -26.06
CA ASP A 103 -36.89 -7.40 -26.48
C ASP A 103 -37.27 -7.46 -27.97
N ILE A 104 -36.34 -7.86 -28.85
CA ILE A 104 -36.64 -8.11 -30.26
C ILE A 104 -37.69 -9.23 -30.39
N ILE A 105 -37.51 -10.34 -29.67
CA ILE A 105 -38.43 -11.48 -29.69
C ILE A 105 -39.81 -11.08 -29.16
N ASP A 106 -39.85 -10.32 -28.07
CA ASP A 106 -41.10 -9.83 -27.48
C ASP A 106 -41.86 -8.89 -28.42
N LYS A 107 -41.16 -7.99 -29.11
CA LYS A 107 -41.76 -7.12 -30.13
C LYS A 107 -42.28 -7.90 -31.33
N ILE A 108 -41.63 -9.00 -31.70
CA ILE A 108 -42.16 -9.93 -32.72
C ILE A 108 -43.44 -10.59 -32.21
N ASN A 109 -43.46 -11.09 -30.97
CA ASN A 109 -44.65 -11.68 -30.34
C ASN A 109 -45.82 -10.69 -30.22
N ALA A 110 -45.53 -9.42 -29.94
CA ALA A 110 -46.51 -8.34 -29.90
C ALA A 110 -47.02 -7.93 -31.31
N GLY A 111 -46.36 -8.38 -32.37
CA GLY A 111 -46.67 -8.02 -33.76
C GLY A 111 -46.18 -6.62 -34.16
N GLU A 112 -45.31 -6.01 -33.35
CA GLU A 112 -44.67 -4.72 -33.64
C GLU A 112 -43.51 -4.86 -34.62
N LEU A 113 -42.81 -5.99 -34.56
CA LEU A 113 -41.75 -6.38 -35.48
C LEU A 113 -42.18 -7.61 -36.31
N SER A 114 -41.59 -7.74 -37.49
CA SER A 114 -41.80 -8.89 -38.37
C SER A 114 -40.58 -9.78 -38.35
N ALA A 115 -40.76 -11.05 -37.96
CA ALA A 115 -39.68 -12.05 -37.89
C ALA A 115 -39.01 -12.33 -39.25
N SER A 116 -39.73 -12.14 -40.35
CA SER A 116 -39.22 -12.31 -41.72
C SER A 116 -38.53 -11.07 -42.28
N SER A 117 -38.49 -9.98 -41.49
CA SER A 117 -37.78 -8.76 -41.90
C SER A 117 -36.27 -8.98 -41.84
N SER A 118 -35.61 -8.89 -43.00
CA SER A 118 -34.14 -8.94 -43.09
C SER A 118 -33.40 -7.95 -42.19
N VAL A 119 -34.04 -6.82 -41.84
CA VAL A 119 -33.46 -5.85 -40.90
C VAL A 119 -33.45 -6.42 -39.49
N VAL A 120 -34.56 -7.00 -39.04
CA VAL A 120 -34.69 -7.58 -37.68
C VAL A 120 -33.76 -8.78 -37.52
N GLN A 121 -33.68 -9.64 -38.54
CA GLN A 121 -32.76 -10.78 -38.53
C GLN A 121 -31.29 -10.33 -38.46
N SER A 122 -30.93 -9.30 -39.24
CA SER A 122 -29.57 -8.74 -39.21
C SER A 122 -29.23 -8.04 -37.89
N ASP A 123 -30.20 -7.36 -37.27
CA ASP A 123 -29.99 -6.73 -35.96
C ASP A 123 -29.76 -7.80 -34.89
N TYR A 124 -30.50 -8.90 -34.95
CA TYR A 124 -30.32 -10.05 -34.06
C TYR A 124 -28.94 -10.73 -34.24
N ASP A 125 -28.52 -10.98 -35.48
CA ASP A 125 -27.19 -11.54 -35.78
C ASP A 125 -26.04 -10.60 -35.37
N ALA A 126 -26.27 -9.28 -35.46
CA ALA A 126 -25.30 -8.29 -35.02
C ALA A 126 -25.12 -8.30 -33.49
N LEU A 127 -26.17 -8.60 -32.71
CA LEU A 127 -26.07 -8.76 -31.26
C LEU A 127 -25.25 -10.01 -30.90
N VAL A 128 -25.44 -11.12 -31.62
CA VAL A 128 -24.60 -12.32 -31.45
C VAL A 128 -23.14 -12.03 -31.76
N THR A 129 -22.87 -11.35 -32.88
CA THR A 129 -21.50 -10.94 -33.26
C THR A 129 -20.88 -10.03 -32.20
N LYS A 130 -21.67 -9.14 -31.60
CA LYS A 130 -21.22 -8.27 -30.50
C LYS A 130 -20.84 -9.11 -29.27
N ILE A 131 -21.65 -10.11 -28.90
CA ILE A 131 -21.35 -11.01 -27.78
C ILE A 131 -20.03 -11.73 -28.01
N GLU A 132 -19.85 -12.38 -29.16
CA GLU A 132 -18.61 -13.06 -29.52
C GLU A 132 -17.41 -12.11 -29.50
N GLY A 133 -17.57 -10.91 -30.06
CA GLY A 133 -16.52 -9.88 -30.04
C GLY A 133 -16.14 -9.41 -28.64
N VAL A 134 -17.10 -9.28 -27.72
CA VAL A 134 -16.82 -8.95 -26.31
C VAL A 134 -16.04 -10.10 -25.65
N ILE A 135 -16.43 -11.35 -25.87
CA ILE A 135 -15.75 -12.52 -25.30
C ILE A 135 -14.29 -12.56 -25.76
N GLU A 136 -14.04 -12.42 -27.06
CA GLU A 136 -12.68 -12.49 -27.64
C GLU A 136 -11.79 -11.31 -27.28
N SER A 137 -12.36 -10.12 -27.07
CA SER A 137 -11.60 -8.89 -26.79
C SER A 137 -11.44 -8.55 -25.31
N THR A 138 -12.09 -9.30 -24.41
CA THR A 138 -12.00 -9.03 -22.97
C THR A 138 -10.70 -9.59 -22.40
N ASP A 139 -9.70 -8.71 -22.29
CA ASP A 139 -8.42 -8.99 -21.65
C ASP A 139 -8.06 -7.97 -20.57
N PHE A 140 -7.22 -8.40 -19.64
CA PHE A 140 -6.52 -7.51 -18.72
C PHE A 140 -5.03 -7.82 -18.75
N ASN A 141 -4.23 -6.86 -19.22
CA ASN A 141 -2.78 -7.02 -19.36
C ASN A 141 -2.39 -8.29 -20.14
N GLY A 142 -3.16 -8.67 -21.16
CA GLY A 142 -2.93 -9.87 -21.97
C GLY A 142 -3.47 -11.18 -21.39
N ILE A 143 -4.15 -11.14 -20.24
CA ILE A 143 -4.88 -12.29 -19.69
C ILE A 143 -6.32 -12.22 -20.19
N TYR A 144 -6.75 -13.22 -20.96
CA TYR A 144 -8.12 -13.31 -21.47
C TYR A 144 -9.06 -13.86 -20.39
N MET A 145 -10.18 -13.17 -20.15
CA MET A 145 -11.05 -13.47 -19.01
C MET A 145 -12.27 -14.33 -19.35
N LEU A 146 -12.76 -14.25 -20.59
CA LEU A 146 -14.02 -14.88 -20.99
C LEU A 146 -13.83 -15.99 -22.04
N ASP A 147 -12.64 -16.08 -22.63
CA ASP A 147 -12.30 -17.03 -23.70
C ASP A 147 -11.36 -18.12 -23.17
N SER A 148 -11.90 -19.32 -22.97
CA SER A 148 -11.18 -20.50 -22.50
C SER A 148 -10.12 -21.01 -23.48
N SER A 149 -10.26 -20.70 -24.77
CA SER A 149 -9.30 -21.12 -25.81
C SER A 149 -7.94 -20.43 -25.65
N LYS A 150 -7.90 -19.31 -24.93
CA LYS A 150 -6.70 -18.52 -24.63
C LYS A 150 -6.14 -18.78 -23.24
N TRP A 151 -6.76 -19.67 -22.48
CA TRP A 151 -6.29 -20.06 -21.16
C TRP A 151 -5.11 -21.04 -21.24
N ASN A 152 -4.64 -21.51 -20.08
CA ASN A 152 -3.47 -22.37 -19.96
C ASN A 152 -2.16 -21.66 -20.40
N THR A 153 -1.96 -20.47 -19.83
CA THR A 153 -0.72 -19.69 -19.95
C THR A 153 0.03 -19.68 -18.62
N ASP A 154 1.19 -19.01 -18.55
CA ASP A 154 1.91 -18.83 -17.28
C ASP A 154 1.11 -18.02 -16.24
N GLN A 155 0.12 -17.24 -16.68
CA GLN A 155 -0.64 -16.31 -15.82
C GLN A 155 -2.03 -16.83 -15.46
N ILE A 156 -2.64 -17.68 -16.30
CA ILE A 156 -3.97 -18.26 -16.08
C ILE A 156 -3.96 -19.77 -16.34
N ASP A 157 -4.49 -20.55 -15.42
CA ASP A 157 -4.56 -22.00 -15.58
C ASP A 157 -5.65 -22.43 -16.58
N SER A 158 -5.72 -23.73 -16.89
CA SER A 158 -6.74 -24.29 -17.80
C SER A 158 -8.18 -24.17 -17.29
N ASN A 159 -8.35 -23.88 -16.01
CA ASN A 159 -9.64 -23.79 -15.34
C ASN A 159 -10.07 -22.32 -15.13
N GLY A 160 -9.31 -21.36 -15.65
CA GLY A 160 -9.60 -19.94 -15.53
C GLY A 160 -9.11 -19.30 -14.24
N ASN A 161 -8.23 -19.95 -13.49
CA ASN A 161 -7.72 -19.45 -12.22
C ASN A 161 -6.47 -18.61 -12.42
N VAL A 162 -6.47 -17.41 -11.83
CA VAL A 162 -5.30 -16.54 -11.71
C VAL A 162 -4.87 -16.48 -10.24
N TYR A 163 -3.63 -16.85 -9.98
CA TYR A 163 -3.08 -16.82 -8.62
C TYR A 163 -2.71 -15.40 -8.20
N ILE A 164 -3.31 -14.94 -7.10
CA ILE A 164 -3.05 -13.63 -6.50
C ILE A 164 -2.30 -13.81 -5.18
N GLN A 165 -1.08 -13.28 -5.15
CA GLN A 165 -0.27 -13.24 -3.93
C GLN A 165 -0.83 -12.21 -2.96
N ALA A 166 -1.59 -12.67 -1.97
CA ALA A 166 -2.22 -11.83 -0.93
C ALA A 166 -1.51 -11.90 0.44
N TYR A 167 -0.56 -12.82 0.60
CA TYR A 167 0.18 -13.02 1.85
C TYR A 167 1.67 -13.25 1.57
N LYS A 168 2.51 -13.11 2.61
CA LYS A 168 3.97 -13.30 2.52
C LYS A 168 4.35 -14.69 2.00
N ASP A 169 3.61 -15.71 2.43
CA ASP A 169 3.83 -17.12 2.07
C ASP A 169 2.53 -17.76 1.54
N GLY A 170 1.72 -17.01 0.78
CA GLY A 170 0.48 -17.54 0.25
C GLY A 170 -0.36 -16.54 -0.55
N GLY A 171 -1.48 -17.04 -1.04
CA GLY A 171 -2.37 -16.32 -1.94
C GLY A 171 -3.68 -17.05 -2.10
N PHE A 172 -4.50 -16.56 -3.03
CA PHE A 172 -5.75 -17.19 -3.42
C PHE A 172 -5.90 -17.08 -4.94
N ASP A 173 -6.80 -17.90 -5.48
CA ASP A 173 -7.09 -17.90 -6.90
C ASP A 173 -8.34 -17.08 -7.21
N VAL A 174 -8.23 -16.21 -8.21
CA VAL A 174 -9.39 -15.57 -8.86
C VAL A 174 -9.81 -16.44 -10.02
N THR A 175 -11.02 -16.99 -9.91
CA THR A 175 -11.59 -17.90 -10.90
C THR A 175 -12.44 -17.12 -11.90
N PHE A 176 -12.05 -17.13 -13.17
CA PHE A 176 -12.84 -16.61 -14.29
C PHE A 176 -13.68 -17.73 -14.90
N HIS A 177 -14.84 -17.35 -15.44
CA HIS A 177 -15.78 -18.25 -16.09
C HIS A 177 -15.74 -18.02 -17.59
N SER A 178 -15.60 -19.11 -18.33
CA SER A 178 -15.62 -19.14 -19.77
C SER A 178 -17.04 -18.95 -20.29
N LEU A 179 -17.22 -18.04 -21.24
CA LEU A 179 -18.50 -17.85 -21.95
C LEU A 179 -18.39 -18.31 -23.42
N ASP A 180 -17.20 -18.64 -23.91
CA ASP A 180 -16.98 -19.21 -25.25
C ASP A 180 -17.54 -20.64 -25.41
N THR A 181 -17.77 -21.35 -24.30
CA THR A 181 -18.35 -22.71 -24.33
C THR A 181 -19.83 -22.72 -24.69
N ILE A 182 -20.50 -21.57 -24.58
CA ILE A 182 -21.89 -21.40 -25.00
C ILE A 182 -21.94 -21.36 -26.52
N ASN A 183 -22.88 -22.09 -27.11
CA ASN A 183 -22.99 -22.17 -28.57
C ASN A 183 -23.81 -20.98 -29.11
N TRP A 184 -23.20 -19.79 -29.12
CA TRP A 184 -23.81 -18.55 -29.60
C TRP A 184 -24.33 -18.64 -31.03
N SER A 185 -23.73 -19.52 -31.86
CA SER A 185 -24.15 -19.76 -33.24
C SER A 185 -25.55 -20.39 -33.38
N GLN A 186 -26.16 -20.87 -32.29
CA GLN A 186 -27.55 -21.33 -32.28
C GLN A 186 -28.56 -20.18 -32.23
N LEU A 187 -28.13 -18.98 -31.84
CA LEU A 187 -28.93 -17.78 -31.94
C LEU A 187 -28.79 -17.23 -33.35
N GLN A 188 -29.77 -17.46 -34.21
CA GLN A 188 -29.75 -17.02 -35.59
C GLN A 188 -30.99 -16.21 -35.91
N GLY A 189 -30.82 -15.08 -36.59
CA GLY A 189 -31.92 -14.24 -37.04
C GLY A 189 -32.89 -14.98 -37.96
N SER A 190 -32.40 -15.93 -38.77
CA SER A 190 -33.25 -16.77 -39.62
C SER A 190 -34.22 -17.64 -38.83
N ASP A 191 -33.83 -18.04 -37.62
CA ASP A 191 -34.63 -18.92 -36.77
C ASP A 191 -35.77 -18.18 -36.07
N LEU A 192 -35.77 -16.85 -36.07
CA LEU A 192 -36.89 -16.04 -35.57
C LEU A 192 -38.19 -16.31 -36.34
N GLU A 193 -38.09 -16.63 -37.63
CA GLU A 193 -39.26 -16.95 -38.47
C GLU A 193 -39.72 -18.40 -38.29
N THR A 194 -38.80 -19.33 -38.05
CA THR A 194 -39.10 -20.78 -38.02
C THR A 194 -39.37 -21.31 -36.62
N ASP A 195 -38.68 -20.80 -35.59
CA ASP A 195 -38.77 -21.26 -34.20
C ASP A 195 -38.53 -20.13 -33.19
N LEU A 196 -39.43 -19.15 -33.18
CA LEU A 196 -39.38 -18.02 -32.24
C LEU A 196 -39.38 -18.46 -30.77
N ALA A 197 -40.14 -19.51 -30.43
CA ALA A 197 -40.25 -20.01 -29.06
C ALA A 197 -38.97 -20.72 -28.61
N GLY A 198 -38.32 -21.49 -29.51
CA GLY A 198 -37.02 -22.08 -29.24
C GLY A 198 -35.92 -21.03 -29.04
N GLN A 199 -35.93 -19.98 -29.88
CA GLN A 199 -34.99 -18.85 -29.74
C GLN A 199 -35.17 -18.11 -28.41
N LEU A 200 -36.42 -17.86 -27.98
CA LEU A 200 -36.70 -17.27 -26.66
C LEU A 200 -36.11 -18.13 -25.53
N ALA A 201 -36.37 -19.44 -25.56
CA ALA A 201 -35.90 -20.36 -24.52
C ALA A 201 -34.36 -20.43 -24.46
N LEU A 202 -33.67 -20.33 -25.60
CA LEU A 202 -32.20 -20.25 -25.64
C LEU A 202 -31.69 -18.95 -25.04
N VAL A 203 -32.27 -17.80 -25.44
CA VAL A 203 -31.89 -16.48 -24.91
C VAL A 203 -32.11 -16.44 -23.39
N GLU A 204 -33.25 -16.89 -22.88
CA GLU A 204 -33.54 -16.95 -21.45
C GLU A 204 -32.55 -17.85 -20.69
N SER A 205 -32.23 -19.02 -21.24
CA SER A 205 -31.26 -19.93 -20.63
C SER A 205 -29.87 -19.31 -20.56
N TYR A 206 -29.40 -18.72 -21.66
CA TYR A 206 -28.07 -18.09 -21.70
C TYR A 206 -28.02 -16.83 -20.85
N ALA A 207 -29.09 -16.04 -20.81
CA ALA A 207 -29.19 -14.88 -19.94
C ALA A 207 -29.13 -15.30 -18.46
N SER A 208 -29.79 -16.40 -18.08
CA SER A 208 -29.69 -16.96 -16.73
C SER A 208 -28.26 -17.34 -16.37
N ASP A 209 -27.55 -18.03 -17.27
CA ASP A 209 -26.15 -18.44 -17.04
C ASP A 209 -25.21 -17.22 -16.94
N VAL A 210 -25.36 -16.26 -17.85
CA VAL A 210 -24.57 -15.01 -17.86
C VAL A 210 -24.83 -14.18 -16.60
N ASN A 211 -26.07 -14.07 -16.16
CA ASN A 211 -26.42 -13.34 -14.93
C ASN A 211 -25.87 -14.04 -13.68
N ALA A 212 -25.87 -15.39 -13.64
CA ALA A 212 -25.23 -16.11 -12.55
C ALA A 212 -23.71 -15.84 -12.49
N VAL A 213 -23.04 -15.76 -13.63
CA VAL A 213 -21.61 -15.36 -13.69
C VAL A 213 -21.43 -13.90 -13.25
N LEU A 214 -22.32 -13.01 -13.66
CA LEU A 214 -22.29 -11.60 -13.27
C LEU A 214 -22.37 -11.45 -11.75
N ASP A 215 -23.34 -12.10 -11.10
CA ASP A 215 -23.54 -12.10 -9.65
C ASP A 215 -22.28 -12.60 -8.91
N VAL A 216 -21.64 -13.66 -9.43
CA VAL A 216 -20.39 -14.18 -8.89
C VAL A 216 -19.28 -13.13 -8.98
N TYR A 217 -19.17 -12.40 -10.09
CA TYR A 217 -18.18 -11.32 -10.21
C TYR A 217 -18.49 -10.13 -9.32
N GLU A 218 -19.76 -9.75 -9.12
CA GLU A 218 -20.12 -8.69 -8.17
C GLU A 218 -19.73 -9.05 -6.73
N GLY A 219 -20.05 -10.29 -6.33
CA GLY A 219 -19.69 -10.81 -5.01
C GLY A 219 -18.18 -10.89 -4.80
N LYS A 220 -17.44 -11.38 -5.80
CA LYS A 220 -15.96 -11.45 -5.76
C LYS A 220 -15.34 -10.05 -5.69
N GLN A 221 -15.79 -9.11 -6.53
CA GLN A 221 -15.26 -7.74 -6.53
C GLN A 221 -15.42 -7.10 -5.14
N SER A 222 -16.60 -7.21 -4.54
CA SER A 222 -16.89 -6.70 -3.19
C SER A 222 -16.00 -7.35 -2.12
N SER A 223 -15.80 -8.66 -2.19
CA SER A 223 -14.93 -9.39 -1.27
C SER A 223 -13.46 -8.97 -1.39
N LEU A 224 -12.96 -8.77 -2.62
CA LEU A 224 -11.59 -8.34 -2.88
C LEU A 224 -11.35 -6.90 -2.41
N GLU A 225 -12.31 -6.01 -2.66
CA GLU A 225 -12.26 -4.63 -2.18
C GLU A 225 -12.21 -4.58 -0.64
N TYR A 226 -13.05 -5.38 0.02
CA TYR A 226 -13.00 -5.52 1.47
C TYR A 226 -11.63 -6.02 1.96
N GLN A 227 -11.08 -7.05 1.32
CA GLN A 227 -9.77 -7.60 1.68
C GLN A 227 -8.63 -6.59 1.47
N LYS A 228 -8.66 -5.82 0.37
CA LYS A 228 -7.71 -4.75 0.11
C LYS A 228 -7.70 -3.72 1.24
N VAL A 229 -8.87 -3.23 1.65
CA VAL A 229 -9.01 -2.26 2.74
C VAL A 229 -8.49 -2.82 4.07
N GLN A 230 -8.73 -4.11 4.35
CA GLN A 230 -8.17 -4.76 5.53
C GLN A 230 -6.64 -4.78 5.51
N LEU A 231 -6.03 -5.12 4.37
CA LEU A 231 -4.57 -5.16 4.22
C LEU A 231 -3.96 -3.75 4.36
N GLU A 232 -4.58 -2.73 3.76
CA GLU A 232 -4.15 -1.33 3.92
C GLU A 232 -4.21 -0.88 5.38
N SER A 233 -5.28 -1.22 6.09
CA SER A 233 -5.43 -0.96 7.53
C SER A 233 -4.34 -1.68 8.34
N GLN A 234 -4.08 -2.95 8.06
CA GLN A 234 -3.03 -3.73 8.72
C GLN A 234 -1.64 -3.12 8.48
N ALA A 235 -1.34 -2.70 7.26
CA ALA A 235 -0.07 -2.04 6.94
C ALA A 235 0.09 -0.71 7.70
N SER A 236 -0.97 0.10 7.77
CA SER A 236 -0.97 1.35 8.55
C SER A 236 -0.73 1.09 10.04
N LEU A 237 -1.34 0.04 10.61
CA LEU A 237 -1.09 -0.35 12.01
C LEU A 237 0.36 -0.77 12.24
N LEU A 238 0.96 -1.53 11.31
CA LEU A 238 2.36 -1.93 11.39
C LEU A 238 3.30 -0.72 11.28
N GLU A 239 2.99 0.24 10.42
CA GLU A 239 3.76 1.48 10.29
C GLU A 239 3.66 2.36 11.54
N GLN A 240 2.46 2.49 12.12
CA GLN A 240 2.25 3.18 13.40
C GLN A 240 3.01 2.48 14.54
N ALA A 241 2.99 1.15 14.59
CA ALA A 241 3.74 0.37 15.57
C ALA A 241 5.25 0.54 15.41
N ALA A 242 5.76 0.61 14.17
CA ALA A 242 7.16 0.89 13.91
C ALA A 242 7.54 2.33 14.32
N ALA A 243 6.66 3.30 14.08
CA ALA A 243 6.85 4.70 14.45
C ALA A 243 6.85 4.90 15.98
N ALA A 244 5.90 4.28 16.69
CA ALA A 244 5.80 4.35 18.15
C ALA A 244 7.01 3.70 18.86
N ARG A 245 7.66 2.73 18.21
CA ARG A 245 8.88 2.07 18.71
C ARG A 245 10.16 2.83 18.36
N LYS A 246 10.11 3.83 17.48
CA LYS A 246 11.26 4.70 17.27
C LYS A 246 11.43 5.51 18.57
N PRO A 247 12.57 5.46 19.25
CA PRO A 247 12.76 6.24 20.46
C PRO A 247 12.52 7.71 20.11
N ASN A 248 11.60 8.36 20.83
CA ASN A 248 11.52 9.81 20.84
C ASN A 248 12.93 10.30 21.14
N SER A 249 13.57 10.92 20.15
CA SER A 249 14.82 11.65 20.36
C SER A 249 14.57 12.93 21.16
N SER A 250 13.71 12.88 22.19
CA SER A 250 13.89 13.70 23.38
C SER A 250 15.05 13.07 24.15
N SER A 251 16.25 13.13 23.58
CA SER A 251 17.42 13.32 24.41
C SER A 251 17.09 14.56 25.24
N ILE A 252 16.71 14.38 26.50
CA ILE A 252 16.91 15.45 27.48
C ILE A 252 18.37 15.79 27.28
N SER A 253 18.65 16.93 26.64
CA SER A 253 20.03 17.24 26.31
C SER A 253 20.78 17.32 27.63
N VAL A 254 22.08 17.02 27.61
CA VAL A 254 22.88 17.03 28.85
C VAL A 254 22.73 18.40 29.53
N GLU A 255 22.52 19.47 28.77
CA GLU A 255 22.16 20.81 29.25
C GLU A 255 20.82 20.85 30.01
N GLN A 256 19.76 20.19 29.56
CA GLN A 256 18.48 20.12 30.30
C GLN A 256 18.58 19.25 31.56
N LEU A 257 19.38 18.19 31.53
CA LEU A 257 19.65 17.36 32.70
C LEU A 257 20.47 18.14 33.74
N LEU A 258 21.49 18.88 33.29
CA LEU A 258 22.27 19.80 34.12
C LEU A 258 21.42 20.95 34.63
N LEU A 259 20.54 21.54 33.81
CA LEU A 259 19.63 22.60 34.24
C LEU A 259 18.71 22.10 35.34
N ASN A 260 18.15 20.90 35.20
CA ASN A 260 17.32 20.28 36.23
C ASN A 260 18.12 19.91 37.49
N LEU A 261 19.37 19.44 37.35
CA LEU A 261 20.23 19.13 38.49
C LEU A 261 20.61 20.41 39.24
N LEU A 262 21.00 21.47 38.52
CA LEU A 262 21.25 22.80 39.07
C LEU A 262 19.99 23.34 39.75
N LEU A 263 18.83 23.30 39.10
CA LEU A 263 17.55 23.74 39.68
C LEU A 263 17.13 22.90 40.89
N SER A 264 17.58 21.65 41.00
CA SER A 264 17.31 20.77 42.14
C SER A 264 18.26 21.02 43.32
N ASP A 265 19.52 21.40 43.05
CA ASP A 265 20.56 21.59 44.07
C ASP A 265 20.64 23.07 44.52
N THR A 266 20.42 24.00 43.59
CA THR A 266 20.10 25.40 43.87
C THR A 266 18.58 25.49 44.03
N GLY A 267 18.07 25.07 45.18
CA GLY A 267 16.65 25.17 45.49
C GLY A 267 16.08 26.52 45.03
N LYS A 268 14.96 26.47 44.30
CA LYS A 268 14.20 27.60 43.74
C LYS A 268 14.59 28.96 44.34
N ILE A 269 15.45 29.71 43.65
CA ILE A 269 15.49 31.17 43.79
C ILE A 269 14.72 31.72 42.59
N VAL A 270 13.42 31.43 42.54
CA VAL A 270 12.49 32.31 41.85
C VAL A 270 11.64 32.88 42.96
N ASP A 271 11.91 34.14 43.25
CA ASP A 271 11.22 35.00 44.21
C ASP A 271 9.71 34.98 43.89
N GLU A 272 8.95 34.26 44.72
CA GLU A 272 7.51 34.51 44.87
C GLU A 272 7.34 35.56 45.97
N SER A 273 7.60 36.83 45.67
CA SER A 273 7.01 37.94 46.45
C SER A 273 6.92 39.27 45.67
N SER A 274 5.66 39.63 45.35
CA SER A 274 5.12 40.91 44.84
C SER A 274 5.33 41.28 43.38
#